data_AF-A0A957R8C3-F1
#
_entry.id   AF-A0A957R8C3-F1
#
_cell.length_a   1.000
_cell.length_b   1.000
_cell.length_c   1.000
_cell.angle_alpha   90.00
_cell.angle_beta   90.00
_cell.angle_gamma   90.00
#
_symmetry.space_group_name_H-M   'P 1'
#
loop_
_entity.id
_entity.type
_entity.pdbx_description
1 polymer ?
#
loop_
_entity_poly.entity_id
_entity_poly.type
_entity_poly.pdbx_seq_one_letter_code
_entity_poly.pdbx_strand_id
1 'polypeptide(L)'
;MQTGINKLWFFILVSILGSVMLFAGSKHPLAAAPNVPLETPNTMVSGANNATIYKSVIYYYQNPYCPPIGPNATASPADAADPVVIIRQRTTDYERRTLFSRNDPRPAGECNPYAILSNLVVDDDYVYWLDAQGLARIPHTSNADDPIEHVINVPILQAGELVDGGDFVYGTFEGHLFAYNKLTG
;
A
#
# COMPACT_ATOMS: atom_id res chain seq x y z
N MET A 1 -65.22 -25.61 18.16
CA MET A 1 -63.84 -25.24 18.52
C MET A 1 -62.92 -26.35 18.06
N GLN A 2 -61.86 -25.96 17.36
CA GLN A 2 -60.98 -26.75 16.51
C GLN A 2 -59.66 -27.00 17.24
N THR A 3 -59.08 -28.19 17.07
CA THR A 3 -57.63 -28.55 17.13
C THR A 3 -57.54 -30.09 17.22
N GLY A 4 -56.90 -30.86 16.35
CA GLY A 4 -55.93 -30.56 15.29
C GLY A 4 -54.55 -31.13 15.63
N ILE A 5 -54.40 -32.45 15.75
CA ILE A 5 -53.07 -33.11 15.85
C ILE A 5 -52.89 -33.94 14.58
N ASN A 6 -52.21 -33.35 13.59
CA ASN A 6 -51.89 -33.99 12.32
C ASN A 6 -50.50 -34.65 12.39
N LYS A 7 -50.55 -35.98 12.44
CA LYS A 7 -49.80 -36.91 11.59
C LYS A 7 -48.86 -36.25 10.57
N LEU A 8 -47.56 -36.15 10.85
CA LEU A 8 -46.54 -36.10 9.79
C LEU A 8 -45.13 -36.48 10.27
N TRP A 9 -45.03 -37.47 11.17
CA TRP A 9 -43.75 -38.07 11.60
C TRP A 9 -43.46 -39.42 10.91
N PHE A 10 -44.02 -39.63 9.71
CA PHE A 10 -44.02 -40.95 9.02
C PHE A 10 -43.58 -40.87 7.56
N PHE A 11 -42.61 -40.01 7.23
CA PHE A 11 -41.98 -39.93 5.89
C PHE A 11 -40.45 -40.01 5.93
N ILE A 12 -39.90 -40.65 6.96
CA ILE A 12 -38.48 -41.03 6.99
C ILE A 12 -38.44 -42.55 6.98
N LEU A 13 -38.56 -43.14 5.79
CA LEU A 13 -38.02 -44.44 5.39
C LEU A 13 -38.64 -44.78 4.01
N VAL A 14 -37.82 -45.30 3.10
CA VAL A 14 -38.18 -45.77 1.74
C VAL A 14 -38.23 -44.68 0.64
N SER A 15 -37.05 -44.13 0.30
CA SER A 15 -36.73 -43.65 -1.05
C SER A 15 -35.21 -43.76 -1.32
N ILE A 16 -34.62 -44.88 -0.89
CA ILE A 16 -33.28 -45.30 -1.32
C ILE A 16 -33.52 -46.49 -2.24
N LEU A 17 -33.82 -46.27 -3.51
CA LEU A 17 -33.61 -47.25 -4.58
C LEU A 17 -33.90 -46.59 -5.93
N GLY A 18 -32.89 -46.58 -6.81
CA GLY A 18 -33.11 -46.45 -8.25
C GLY A 18 -32.90 -45.05 -8.83
N SER A 19 -31.64 -44.62 -8.95
CA SER A 19 -31.16 -43.84 -10.10
C SER A 19 -29.63 -43.80 -10.10
N VAL A 20 -29.01 -44.94 -10.43
CA VAL A 20 -27.67 -44.94 -11.03
C VAL A 20 -27.87 -44.60 -12.50
N MET A 21 -28.01 -43.30 -12.80
CA MET A 21 -27.88 -42.81 -14.17
C MET A 21 -26.40 -42.82 -14.53
N LEU A 22 -26.02 -43.74 -15.41
CA LEU A 22 -24.76 -43.70 -16.15
C LEU A 22 -24.67 -42.36 -16.90
N PHE A 23 -23.96 -41.39 -16.35
CA PHE A 23 -23.34 -40.35 -17.18
C PHE A 23 -22.06 -40.94 -17.77
N ALA A 24 -22.20 -41.56 -18.94
CA ALA A 24 -21.08 -41.75 -19.85
C ALA A 24 -20.59 -40.34 -20.23
N GLY A 25 -19.56 -39.86 -19.52
CA GLY A 25 -18.90 -38.61 -19.84
C GLY A 25 -18.32 -38.72 -21.25
N SER A 26 -18.92 -38.00 -22.20
CA SER A 26 -18.25 -37.69 -23.46
C SER A 26 -16.98 -36.95 -23.11
N LYS A 27 -15.83 -37.64 -23.22
CA LYS A 27 -14.51 -37.00 -23.27
C LYS A 27 -14.43 -36.19 -24.55
N HIS A 28 -15.08 -35.02 -24.56
CA HIS A 28 -14.67 -33.97 -25.48
C HIS A 28 -13.24 -33.61 -25.07
N PRO A 29 -12.25 -33.73 -25.96
CA PRO A 29 -10.94 -33.17 -25.67
C PRO A 29 -11.16 -31.67 -25.41
N LEU A 30 -10.88 -31.21 -24.19
CA LEU A 30 -10.74 -29.78 -23.98
C LEU A 30 -9.64 -29.33 -24.94
N ALA A 31 -9.99 -28.42 -25.85
CA ALA A 31 -8.98 -27.71 -26.62
C ALA A 31 -7.97 -27.14 -25.62
N ALA A 32 -6.68 -27.38 -25.87
CA ALA A 32 -5.62 -26.76 -25.08
C ALA A 32 -5.88 -25.26 -25.03
N ALA A 33 -5.89 -24.69 -23.82
CA ALA A 33 -6.03 -23.25 -23.66
C ALA A 33 -4.98 -22.56 -24.55
N PRO A 34 -5.32 -21.47 -25.25
CA PRO A 34 -4.33 -20.71 -26.01
C PRO A 34 -3.17 -20.38 -25.08
N ASN A 35 -1.93 -20.65 -25.52
CA ASN A 35 -0.76 -20.08 -24.85
C ASN A 35 -0.85 -18.56 -25.01
N VAL A 36 -1.49 -17.89 -24.05
CA VAL A 36 -1.43 -16.44 -23.93
C VAL A 36 0.04 -16.11 -23.62
N PRO A 37 0.74 -15.34 -24.47
CA PRO A 37 2.09 -14.92 -24.16
C PRO A 37 2.10 -14.25 -22.79
N LEU A 38 3.03 -14.64 -21.92
CA LEU A 38 3.20 -13.98 -20.64
C LEU A 38 3.53 -12.51 -20.91
N GLU A 39 2.63 -11.60 -20.53
CA GLU A 39 2.88 -10.17 -20.67
C GLU A 39 4.10 -9.78 -19.85
N THR A 40 5.04 -9.07 -20.47
CA THR A 40 6.20 -8.54 -19.76
C THR A 40 5.76 -7.24 -19.08
N PRO A 41 5.88 -7.12 -17.74
CA PRO A 41 5.50 -5.89 -17.05
C PRO A 41 6.30 -4.71 -17.59
N ASN A 42 5.62 -3.62 -17.95
CA ASN A 42 6.27 -2.36 -18.29
C ASN A 42 6.59 -1.59 -17.01
N THR A 43 7.83 -1.14 -16.86
CA THR A 43 8.23 -0.27 -15.75
C THR A 43 7.61 1.11 -15.91
N MET A 44 6.73 1.49 -14.99
CA MET A 44 6.09 2.82 -15.00
C MET A 44 6.96 3.88 -14.29
N VAL A 45 7.63 3.50 -13.20
CA VAL A 45 8.53 4.37 -12.42
C VAL A 45 9.73 3.54 -12.01
N SER A 46 10.93 4.09 -12.16
CA SER A 46 12.16 3.54 -11.60
C SER A 46 12.51 4.24 -10.28
N GLY A 47 13.02 3.50 -9.31
CA GLY A 47 13.51 4.06 -8.05
C GLY A 47 12.44 4.41 -7.01
N ALA A 48 11.19 3.97 -7.17
CA ALA A 48 10.20 4.09 -6.09
C ALA A 48 10.54 3.10 -4.95
N ASN A 49 10.58 3.59 -3.71
CA ASN A 49 10.81 2.75 -2.53
C ASN A 49 9.56 1.97 -2.14
N ASN A 50 8.40 2.59 -2.26
CA ASN A 50 7.09 2.00 -2.04
C ASN A 50 6.04 2.72 -2.89
N ALA A 51 4.95 2.04 -3.20
CA ALA A 51 3.80 2.61 -3.86
C ALA A 51 2.50 2.07 -3.24
N THR A 52 1.50 2.94 -3.16
CA THR A 52 0.12 2.61 -2.78
C THR A 52 -0.85 3.19 -3.80
N ILE A 53 -2.02 2.56 -3.92
CA ILE A 53 -3.07 3.00 -4.84
C ILE A 53 -4.28 3.39 -4.01
N TYR A 54 -4.79 4.59 -4.25
CA TYR A 54 -6.05 5.04 -3.68
C TYR A 54 -6.94 5.59 -4.79
N LYS A 55 -8.10 4.95 -4.98
CA LYS A 55 -8.99 5.18 -6.13
C LYS A 55 -8.20 5.01 -7.44
N SER A 56 -8.23 6.00 -8.34
CA SER A 56 -7.54 5.98 -9.63
C SER A 56 -6.18 6.70 -9.61
N VAL A 57 -5.53 6.75 -8.45
CA VAL A 57 -4.29 7.52 -8.23
C VAL A 57 -3.26 6.64 -7.53
N ILE A 58 -2.03 6.67 -8.05
CA ILE A 58 -0.86 6.03 -7.46
C ILE A 58 -0.11 7.07 -6.65
N TYR A 59 0.20 6.75 -5.41
CA TYR A 59 1.08 7.51 -4.54
C TYR A 59 2.34 6.69 -4.32
N TYR A 60 3.50 7.29 -4.51
CA TYR A 60 4.77 6.62 -4.25
C TYR A 60 5.77 7.62 -3.69
N TYR A 61 6.79 7.12 -3.03
CA TYR A 61 7.89 7.95 -2.58
C TYR A 61 9.24 7.43 -3.03
N GLN A 62 10.19 8.35 -3.00
CA GLN A 62 11.60 8.06 -3.23
C GLN A 62 12.36 8.62 -2.03
N ASN A 63 13.05 7.76 -1.31
CA ASN A 63 14.05 8.15 -0.32
C ASN A 63 15.34 8.53 -1.05
N PRO A 64 16.22 9.34 -0.43
CA PRO A 64 17.53 9.66 -0.97
C PRO A 64 18.28 8.39 -1.33
N TYR A 65 18.85 8.36 -2.53
CA TYR A 65 19.81 7.32 -2.86
C TYR A 65 21.15 7.68 -2.24
N CYS A 66 21.75 6.72 -1.54
CA CYS A 66 22.98 6.90 -0.79
C CYS A 66 23.98 5.84 -1.19
N PRO A 67 24.76 6.07 -2.28
CA PRO A 67 25.73 5.08 -2.70
C PRO A 67 26.77 4.90 -1.58
N PRO A 68 27.16 3.65 -1.25
CA PRO A 68 28.23 3.41 -0.28
C PRO A 68 29.52 4.06 -0.78
N ILE A 69 30.06 5.01 -0.01
CA ILE A 69 31.31 5.68 -0.34
C ILE A 69 32.45 4.68 -0.09
N GLY A 70 32.90 4.00 -1.15
CA GLY A 70 34.16 3.25 -1.11
C GLY A 70 35.36 4.21 -0.95
N PRO A 71 36.53 3.72 -0.50
CA PRO A 71 37.72 4.56 -0.31
C PRO A 71 38.21 5.27 -1.59
N ASN A 72 37.71 4.87 -2.76
CA ASN A 72 38.00 5.47 -4.06
C ASN A 72 36.76 6.01 -4.79
N ALA A 73 35.59 6.10 -4.12
CA ALA A 73 34.39 6.64 -4.73
C ALA A 73 34.45 8.18 -4.70
N THR A 74 34.60 8.81 -5.85
CA THR A 74 34.23 10.22 -6.02
C THR A 74 32.71 10.29 -6.00
N ALA A 75 32.11 10.36 -4.81
CA ALA A 75 30.70 10.68 -4.69
C ALA A 75 30.47 12.01 -5.41
N SER A 76 29.66 12.00 -6.47
CA SER A 76 29.22 13.26 -7.07
C SER A 76 28.37 13.96 -6.02
N PRO A 77 28.54 15.28 -5.80
CA PRO A 77 27.66 16.04 -4.91
C PRO A 77 26.18 15.86 -5.25
N ALA A 78 25.86 15.52 -6.50
CA ALA A 78 24.51 15.23 -6.97
C ALA A 78 23.90 13.98 -6.30
N ASP A 79 24.67 12.89 -6.10
CA ASP A 79 24.16 11.65 -5.50
C ASP A 79 23.92 11.81 -3.98
N ALA A 80 24.64 12.72 -3.34
CA ALA A 80 24.45 13.08 -1.95
C ALA A 80 23.32 14.11 -1.74
N ALA A 81 22.76 14.68 -2.82
CA ALA A 81 21.83 15.80 -2.81
C ALA A 81 20.35 15.44 -3.05
N ASP A 82 20.03 14.15 -3.26
CA ASP A 82 18.68 13.75 -3.64
C ASP A 82 17.64 14.07 -2.53
N PRO A 83 16.54 14.77 -2.87
CA PRO A 83 15.45 15.01 -1.94
C PRO A 83 14.69 13.71 -1.66
N VAL A 84 14.06 13.63 -0.48
CA VAL A 84 12.91 12.74 -0.31
C VAL A 84 11.73 13.37 -1.01
N VAL A 85 11.02 12.61 -1.84
CA VAL A 85 9.81 13.09 -2.51
C VAL A 85 8.65 12.13 -2.34
N ILE A 86 7.44 12.68 -2.15
CA ILE A 86 6.18 11.95 -2.32
C ILE A 86 5.52 12.48 -3.59
N ILE A 87 5.15 11.56 -4.47
CA ILE A 87 4.60 11.85 -5.79
C ILE A 87 3.23 11.20 -5.92
N ARG A 88 2.30 11.98 -6.46
CA ARG A 88 0.98 11.56 -6.90
C ARG A 88 0.98 11.40 -8.42
N GLN A 89 0.47 10.29 -8.92
CA GLN A 89 0.31 10.06 -10.35
C GLN A 89 -1.08 9.51 -10.66
N ARG A 90 -1.84 10.18 -11.54
CA ARG A 90 -3.13 9.65 -12.02
C ARG A 90 -2.91 8.44 -12.92
N THR A 91 -3.73 7.42 -12.76
CA THR A 91 -3.67 6.19 -13.60
C THR A 91 -4.26 6.38 -15.00
N THR A 92 -5.10 7.40 -15.18
CA THR A 92 -5.86 7.61 -16.42
C THR A 92 -5.08 8.37 -17.50
N ASP A 93 -4.36 9.40 -17.11
CA ASP A 93 -3.63 10.32 -18.01
C ASP A 93 -2.16 10.47 -17.63
N TYR A 94 -1.69 9.71 -16.63
CA TYR A 94 -0.31 9.71 -16.15
C TYR A 94 0.18 11.09 -15.67
N GLU A 95 -0.74 12.02 -15.36
CA GLU A 95 -0.35 13.31 -14.78
C GLU A 95 0.34 13.08 -13.44
N ARG A 96 1.55 13.62 -13.33
CA ARG A 96 2.43 13.49 -12.17
C ARG A 96 2.55 14.83 -11.44
N ARG A 97 2.43 14.79 -10.12
CA ARG A 97 2.60 15.96 -9.24
C ARG A 97 3.36 15.57 -7.97
N THR A 98 4.36 16.35 -7.62
CA THR A 98 5.06 16.23 -6.33
C THR A 98 4.19 16.84 -5.23
N LEU A 99 3.88 16.06 -4.20
CA LEU A 99 3.10 16.49 -3.04
C LEU A 99 3.98 16.96 -1.89
N PHE A 100 5.21 16.44 -1.82
CA PHE A 100 6.16 16.73 -0.77
C PHE A 100 7.57 16.57 -1.32
N SER A 101 8.46 17.48 -0.93
CA SER A 101 9.90 17.42 -1.21
C SER A 101 10.67 17.93 -0.01
N ARG A 102 11.58 17.12 0.52
CA ARG A 102 12.43 17.52 1.65
C ARG A 102 13.89 17.19 1.37
N ASN A 103 14.71 18.23 1.44
CA ASN A 103 16.15 18.13 1.22
C ASN A 103 16.89 18.85 2.35
N ASP A 104 17.15 18.14 3.44
CA ASP A 104 17.67 18.76 4.65
C ASP A 104 19.14 19.21 4.46
N PRO A 105 19.52 20.42 4.93
CA PRO A 105 20.90 20.89 4.82
C PRO A 105 21.90 19.93 5.47
N ARG A 106 23.04 19.73 4.80
CA ARG A 106 24.09 18.79 5.20
C ARG A 106 25.43 19.11 4.54
N PRO A 107 26.56 18.65 5.11
CA PRO A 107 27.86 18.72 4.44
C PRO A 107 27.86 18.05 3.07
N ALA A 108 28.75 18.52 2.18
CA ALA A 108 28.88 17.94 0.85
C ALA A 108 29.35 16.47 0.94
N GLY A 109 28.70 15.59 0.18
CA GLY A 109 28.99 14.15 0.21
C GLY A 109 28.26 13.40 1.31
N GLU A 110 27.51 14.08 2.19
CA GLU A 110 26.62 13.43 3.16
C GLU A 110 25.21 13.24 2.59
N CYS A 111 24.62 12.11 2.96
CA CYS A 111 23.26 11.75 2.60
C CYS A 111 22.20 12.61 3.25
N ASN A 112 21.07 12.79 2.56
CA ASN A 112 19.91 13.43 3.14
C ASN A 112 19.53 12.71 4.45
N PRO A 113 19.58 13.39 5.60
CA PRO A 113 19.27 12.74 6.88
C PRO A 113 17.77 12.45 7.00
N TYR A 114 16.93 13.09 6.18
CA TYR A 114 15.50 12.81 6.14
C TYR A 114 15.21 11.57 5.30
N ALA A 115 14.35 10.70 5.83
CA ALA A 115 13.85 9.52 5.14
C ALA A 115 12.43 9.18 5.60
N ILE A 116 11.62 8.64 4.70
CA ILE A 116 10.36 7.99 5.02
C ILE A 116 10.67 6.57 5.50
N LEU A 117 10.13 6.22 6.66
CA LEU A 117 10.42 4.98 7.39
C LEU A 117 9.27 3.97 7.31
N SER A 118 8.25 4.20 6.50
CA SER A 118 7.13 3.26 6.31
C SER A 118 6.68 3.16 4.85
N ASN A 119 5.68 2.33 4.59
CA ASN A 119 4.80 2.51 3.43
C ASN A 119 3.93 3.77 3.57
N LEU A 120 3.26 4.16 2.49
CA LEU A 120 2.25 5.23 2.51
C LEU A 120 0.86 4.64 2.79
N VAL A 121 0.09 5.35 3.61
CA VAL A 121 -1.36 5.16 3.73
C VAL A 121 -2.05 6.42 3.21
N VAL A 122 -3.16 6.26 2.48
CA VAL A 122 -3.86 7.38 1.85
C VAL A 122 -5.35 7.19 2.05
N ASP A 123 -6.04 8.27 2.40
CA ASP A 123 -7.50 8.33 2.42
C ASP A 123 -8.04 9.49 1.56
N ASP A 124 -9.28 9.89 1.85
CA ASP A 124 -9.98 10.93 1.10
C ASP A 124 -9.30 12.30 1.21
N ASP A 125 -8.61 12.58 2.31
CA ASP A 125 -8.10 13.91 2.62
C ASP A 125 -6.57 13.94 2.67
N TYR A 126 -5.93 12.88 3.18
CA TYR A 126 -4.52 12.92 3.56
C TYR A 126 -3.69 11.74 3.02
N VAL A 127 -2.39 11.99 2.95
CA VAL A 127 -1.33 10.98 2.79
C VAL A 127 -0.57 10.90 4.11
N TYR A 128 -0.36 9.69 4.63
CA TYR A 128 0.26 9.39 5.91
C TYR A 128 1.53 8.56 5.75
N TRP A 129 2.54 8.82 6.58
CA TRP A 129 3.78 8.04 6.66
C TRP A 129 4.47 8.21 8.02
N LEU A 130 5.37 7.30 8.36
CA LEU A 130 6.31 7.48 9.45
C LEU A 130 7.59 8.14 8.95
N ASP A 131 8.06 9.15 9.68
CA ASP A 131 9.45 9.62 9.61
C ASP A 131 10.09 9.57 11.00
N ALA A 132 11.32 10.05 11.13
CA ALA A 132 12.07 10.01 12.38
C ALA A 132 11.39 10.76 13.55
N GLN A 133 10.41 11.62 13.29
CA GLN A 133 9.69 12.41 14.30
C GLN A 133 8.33 11.79 14.67
N GLY A 134 7.84 10.79 13.93
CA GLY A 134 6.60 10.06 14.21
C GLY A 134 5.68 9.95 13.01
N LEU A 135 4.37 9.95 13.24
CA LEU A 135 3.34 9.88 12.18
C LEU A 135 3.13 11.27 11.59
N ALA A 136 3.51 11.43 10.34
CA ALA A 136 3.31 12.64 9.54
C ALA A 136 2.11 12.48 8.60
N ARG A 137 1.46 13.61 8.28
CA ARG A 137 0.46 13.70 7.22
C ARG A 137 0.59 14.99 6.42
N ILE A 138 0.14 14.95 5.16
CA ILE A 138 -0.16 16.11 4.32
C ILE A 138 -1.49 15.90 3.59
N PRO A 139 -2.25 16.96 3.29
CA PRO A 139 -3.35 16.88 2.36
C PRO A 139 -2.92 16.26 1.02
N HIS A 140 -3.77 15.42 0.41
CA HIS A 140 -3.48 14.87 -0.92
C HIS A 140 -3.44 15.94 -2.05
N THR A 141 -3.85 17.17 -1.70
CA THR A 141 -3.83 18.40 -2.51
C THR A 141 -2.57 19.22 -2.29
N SER A 142 -1.70 18.86 -1.35
CA SER A 142 -0.46 19.59 -1.06
C SER A 142 0.48 19.72 -2.25
N ASN A 143 1.25 20.81 -2.26
CA ASN A 143 2.39 21.06 -3.13
C ASN A 143 3.69 20.75 -2.39
N ALA A 144 4.78 20.60 -3.15
CA ALA A 144 6.06 20.10 -2.68
C ALA A 144 6.62 20.78 -1.40
N ASP A 145 6.41 22.09 -1.25
CA ASP A 145 6.96 22.89 -0.15
C ASP A 145 5.93 23.17 0.96
N ASP A 146 4.73 22.60 0.88
CA ASP A 146 3.71 22.75 1.92
C ASP A 146 4.19 22.12 3.23
N PRO A 147 3.82 22.70 4.39
CA PRO A 147 4.26 22.18 5.68
C PRO A 147 3.68 20.79 5.94
N ILE A 148 4.50 19.92 6.56
CA ILE A 148 4.06 18.63 7.08
C ILE A 148 3.46 18.81 8.47
N GLU A 149 2.45 18.00 8.79
CA GLU A 149 1.87 17.92 10.12
C GLU A 149 2.25 16.60 10.78
N HIS A 150 2.88 16.65 11.96
CA HIS A 150 3.12 15.48 12.78
C HIS A 150 1.99 15.29 13.80
N VAL A 151 1.10 14.36 13.50
CA VAL A 151 -0.08 14.04 14.32
C VAL A 151 0.26 13.11 15.48
N ILE A 152 1.38 12.39 15.40
CA ILE A 152 2.01 11.70 16.52
C ILE A 152 3.49 12.12 16.54
N ASN A 153 3.95 12.68 17.66
CA ASN A 153 5.32 13.13 17.86
C ASN A 153 6.07 12.16 18.78
N VAL A 154 6.66 11.12 18.20
CA VAL A 154 7.44 10.10 18.91
C VAL A 154 8.67 9.79 18.07
N PRO A 155 9.89 9.77 18.64
CA PRO A 155 11.08 9.38 17.90
C PRO A 155 10.94 7.97 17.31
N ILE A 156 11.18 7.82 16.02
CA ILE A 156 11.16 6.54 15.31
C ILE A 156 12.57 6.28 14.77
N LEU A 157 13.21 5.20 15.23
CA LEU A 157 14.58 4.85 14.82
C LEU A 157 14.63 3.69 13.83
N GLN A 158 13.51 2.99 13.63
CA GLN A 158 13.42 1.82 12.74
C GLN A 158 12.22 1.92 11.82
N ALA A 159 12.34 1.27 10.66
CA ALA A 159 11.24 1.19 9.71
C ALA A 159 10.02 0.49 10.33
N GLY A 160 8.85 0.93 9.90
CA GLY A 160 7.54 0.47 10.34
C GLY A 160 6.60 0.19 9.18
N GLU A 161 5.41 -0.28 9.50
CA GLU A 161 4.32 -0.48 8.55
C GLU A 161 3.08 0.25 9.03
N LEU A 162 2.37 0.91 8.12
CA LEU A 162 1.11 1.58 8.35
C LEU A 162 -0.03 0.85 7.61
N VAL A 163 -1.22 0.86 8.22
CA VAL A 163 -2.44 0.29 7.65
C VAL A 163 -3.61 1.25 7.86
N ASP A 164 -4.41 1.47 6.81
CA ASP A 164 -5.68 2.19 6.93
C ASP A 164 -6.75 1.29 7.57
N GLY A 165 -7.30 1.74 8.69
CA GLY A 165 -8.35 1.08 9.45
C GLY A 165 -9.73 1.74 9.33
N GLY A 166 -9.93 2.63 8.36
CA GLY A 166 -11.18 3.37 8.19
C GLY A 166 -11.19 4.65 9.01
N ASP A 167 -11.56 4.60 10.29
CA ASP A 167 -11.52 5.78 11.19
C ASP A 167 -10.13 5.96 11.84
N PHE A 168 -9.26 4.97 11.68
CA PHE A 168 -7.94 4.95 12.30
C PHE A 168 -6.84 4.72 11.26
N VAL A 169 -5.65 5.23 11.55
CA VAL A 169 -4.40 4.71 10.98
C VAL A 169 -3.73 3.86 12.05
N TYR A 170 -3.50 2.59 11.74
CA TYR A 170 -2.70 1.71 12.58
C TYR A 170 -1.27 1.71 12.09
N GLY A 171 -0.32 1.53 13.01
CA GLY A 171 1.06 1.40 12.60
C GLY A 171 1.92 0.62 13.57
N THR A 172 3.03 0.11 13.05
CA THR A 172 4.07 -0.55 13.84
C THR A 172 5.36 0.24 13.80
N PHE A 173 6.07 0.29 14.92
CA PHE A 173 7.44 0.79 15.00
C PHE A 173 8.15 0.12 16.18
N GLU A 174 9.41 -0.29 16.00
CA GLU A 174 10.24 -0.83 17.09
C GLU A 174 9.58 -1.96 17.92
N GLY A 175 8.72 -2.77 17.30
CA GLY A 175 7.98 -3.85 17.98
C GLY A 175 6.70 -3.41 18.72
N HIS A 176 6.32 -2.14 18.64
CA HIS A 176 5.08 -1.58 19.16
C HIS A 176 4.01 -1.48 18.08
N LEU A 177 2.74 -1.60 18.49
CA LEU A 177 1.57 -1.29 17.68
C LEU A 177 0.92 -0.02 18.24
N PHE A 178 0.55 0.91 17.36
CA PHE A 178 -0.20 2.12 17.73
C PHE A 178 -1.42 2.30 16.83
N ALA A 179 -2.32 3.18 17.27
CA ALA A 179 -3.49 3.61 16.52
C ALA A 179 -3.63 5.14 16.62
N TYR A 180 -3.88 5.79 15.50
CA TYR A 180 -4.22 7.21 15.40
C TYR A 180 -5.67 7.35 14.98
N ASN A 181 -6.50 8.02 15.78
CA ASN A 181 -7.90 8.27 15.44
C ASN A 181 -8.02 9.51 14.53
N LYS A 182 -8.43 9.31 13.29
CA LYS A 182 -8.56 10.38 12.27
C LYS A 182 -9.72 11.33 12.55
N LEU A 183 -10.71 10.92 13.35
CA LEU A 183 -11.90 11.73 13.65
C LEU A 183 -11.66 12.75 14.77
N THR A 184 -10.67 12.49 15.62
CA THR A 184 -10.36 13.35 16.78
C THR A 184 -9.05 14.09 16.61
N GLY A 185 -8.41 13.97 15.44
CA GLY A 185 -7.06 14.44 15.18
C GLY A 185 -6.93 15.29 13.93
#